data_AF-A0A7V9LZ92-F1
#
_entry.id   AF-A0A7V9LZ92-F1
#
_cell.length_a   1.000
_cell.length_b   1.000
_cell.length_c   1.000
_cell.angle_alpha   90.00
_cell.angle_beta   90.00
_cell.angle_gamma   90.00
#
_symmetry.space_group_name_H-M   'P 1'
#
loop_
_entity.id
_entity.type
_entity.pdbx_description
1 polymer ?
#
loop_
_entity_poly.entity_id
_entity_poly.type
_entity_poly.pdbx_seq_one_letter_code
_entity_poly.pdbx_strand_id
1 'polypeptide(L)' 'MTEDAHRALRESLGAYVLGHLDQADEEAVRAHLSTCDQCRAELAELQPVASALAAARRRPLA' A
#
# COMPACT_ATOMS: atom_id res chain seq x y z
N MET A 1 18.45 -2.38 3.92
CA MET A 1 17.70 -1.69 2.84
C MET A 1 18.22 -0.26 2.75
N THR A 2 18.15 0.34 1.56
CA THR A 2 18.55 1.72 1.30
C THR A 2 17.40 2.69 1.65
N GLU A 3 17.68 3.96 1.98
CA GLU A 3 16.63 4.96 2.26
C GLU A 3 15.73 5.23 1.05
N ASP A 4 16.29 5.26 -0.16
CA ASP A 4 15.51 5.45 -1.39
C ASP A 4 14.60 4.25 -1.67
N ALA A 5 15.12 3.04 -1.46
CA ALA A 5 14.34 1.81 -1.59
C ALA A 5 13.21 1.73 -0.54
N HIS A 6 13.49 2.18 0.69
CA HIS A 6 12.48 2.28 1.74
C HIS A 6 11.34 3.23 1.33
N ARG A 7 11.70 4.43 0.85
CA ARG A 7 10.74 5.43 0.41
C ARG A 7 9.84 4.90 -0.71
N ALA A 8 10.43 4.28 -1.73
CA ALA A 8 9.68 3.71 -2.85
C ALA A 8 8.67 2.66 -2.38
N LEU A 9 9.07 1.75 -1.49
CA LEU A 9 8.17 0.71 -0.96
C LEU A 9 7.08 1.28 -0.07
N ARG A 10 7.37 2.33 0.70
CA ARG A 10 6.38 3.05 1.51
C ARG A 10 5.33 3.74 0.65
N GLU A 11 5.74 4.39 -0.44
CA GLU A 11 4.83 5.01 -1.41
C GLU A 11 3.93 3.97 -2.11
N SER A 12 4.44 2.77 -2.35
CA SER A 12 3.66 1.64 -2.91
C SER A 12 2.59 1.07 -1.97
N LEU A 13 2.56 1.41 -0.67
CA LEU A 13 1.58 0.87 0.29
C LEU A 13 0.13 1.19 -0.12
N GLY A 14 -0.11 2.35 -0.75
CA GLY A 14 -1.43 2.72 -1.25
C GLY A 14 -1.90 1.81 -2.40
N ALA A 15 -1.02 1.48 -3.34
CA ALA A 15 -1.33 0.53 -4.41
C ALA A 15 -1.48 -0.90 -3.88
N TYR A 16 -0.63 -1.28 -2.91
CA TYR A 16 -0.68 -2.58 -2.24
C TYR A 16 -2.02 -2.83 -1.55
N VAL A 17 -2.49 -1.90 -0.70
CA VAL A 17 -3.75 -2.06 0.04
C VAL A 17 -4.98 -2.08 -0.88
N LEU A 18 -4.87 -1.49 -2.07
CA LEU A 18 -5.91 -1.49 -3.08
C LEU A 18 -5.80 -2.68 -4.05
N GLY A 19 -4.78 -3.55 -3.93
CA GLY A 19 -4.59 -4.70 -4.82
C GLY A 19 -4.23 -4.34 -6.26
N HIS A 20 -3.49 -3.25 -6.48
CA HIS A 20 -3.11 -2.74 -7.80
C HIS A 20 -1.62 -2.93 -8.14
N LEU A 21 -0.90 -3.77 -7.39
CA LEU A 21 0.49 -4.11 -7.68
C LEU A 21 0.59 -5.39 -8.52
N ASP A 22 1.69 -5.54 -9.25
CA ASP A 22 2.04 -6.82 -9.82
C ASP A 22 2.63 -7.76 -8.75
N GLN A 23 2.83 -9.03 -9.11
CA GLN A 23 3.31 -10.03 -8.18
C GLN A 23 4.70 -9.70 -7.58
N ALA A 24 5.60 -9.11 -8.39
CA ALA A 24 6.96 -8.81 -7.93
C ALA A 24 6.94 -7.65 -6.94
N ASP A 25 6.14 -6.62 -7.21
CA ASP A 25 5.97 -5.47 -6.32
C ASP A 25 5.26 -5.85 -5.02
N GLU A 26 4.24 -6.71 -5.09
CA GLU A 26 3.59 -7.23 -3.88
C GLU A 26 4.54 -8.02 -2.98
N GLU A 27 5.41 -8.84 -3.56
CA GLU A 27 6.39 -9.62 -2.82
C GLU A 27 7.43 -8.70 -2.16
N ALA A 28 7.90 -7.67 -2.88
CA ALA A 28 8.83 -6.68 -2.34
C ALA A 28 8.23 -5.90 -1.16
N VAL A 29 6.98 -5.46 -1.27
CA VAL A 29 6.26 -4.78 -0.17
C VAL A 29 6.08 -5.73 1.02
N ARG A 30 5.67 -6.98 0.79
CA ARG A 30 5.49 -7.97 1.86
C ARG A 30 6.80 -8.28 2.60
N ALA A 31 7.88 -8.45 1.86
CA ALA A 31 9.21 -8.65 2.43
C ALA A 31 9.62 -7.45 3.28
N HIS A 32 9.38 -6.23 2.81
CA HIS A 32 9.64 -5.02 3.57
C HIS A 32 8.81 -4.94 4.86
N LEU A 33 7.49 -5.16 4.77
CA LEU A 33 6.59 -5.12 5.92
C LEU A 33 6.97 -6.13 7.01
N SER A 34 7.60 -7.26 6.65
CA SER A 34 8.10 -8.22 7.64
C SER A 34 9.20 -7.66 8.55
N THR A 35 9.84 -6.56 8.16
CA THR A 35 10.99 -5.96 8.87
C THR A 35 10.77 -4.52 9.34
N CYS A 36 9.74 -3.82 8.86
CA CYS A 36 9.54 -2.39 9.14
C CYS A 36 8.22 -2.10 9.87
N ASP A 37 8.33 -1.85 11.17
CA ASP A 37 7.20 -1.54 12.06
C ASP A 37 6.48 -0.24 11.66
N GLN A 38 7.24 0.76 11.21
CA GLN A 38 6.69 2.04 10.76
C GLN A 38 5.77 1.86 9.55
N CYS A 39 6.21 1.12 8.52
CA CYS A 39 5.39 0.88 7.34
C CYS A 39 4.20 -0.06 7.62
N ARG A 40 4.31 -0.95 8.62
CA ARG A 40 3.14 -1.73 9.09
C ARG A 40 2.10 -0.83 9.77
N ALA A 41 2.54 0.15 10.56
CA ALA A 41 1.63 1.13 11.17
C ALA A 41 0.94 1.99 10.09
N GLU A 42 1.69 2.50 9.11
CA GLU A 42 1.13 3.26 7.99
C GLU A 42 0.14 2.42 7.17
N LEU A 43 0.46 1.14 6.90
CA LEU A 43 -0.48 0.23 6.24
C LEU A 43 -1.77 0.05 7.04
N ALA A 44 -1.70 -0.06 8.37
CA ALA A 44 -2.88 -0.17 9.24
C ALA A 44 -3.76 1.09 9.19
N GLU A 45 -3.16 2.28 9.04
CA GLU A 45 -3.90 3.54 8.83
C GLU A 45 -4.59 3.60 7.46
N LEU A 46 -4.00 2.98 6.43
CA LEU A 46 -4.56 2.95 5.08
C LEU A 46 -5.68 1.93 4.89
N GLN A 47 -5.69 0.83 5.65
CA GLN A 47 -6.68 -0.26 5.55
C GLN A 47 -8.15 0.21 5.64
N PRO A 48 -8.55 1.07 6.60
CA PRO A 48 -9.90 1.63 6.66
C PRO A 48 -10.25 2.46 5.42
N VAL A 49 -9.30 3.22 4.88
CA VAL A 49 -9.51 4.06 3.68
C VAL A 49 -9.73 3.18 2.45
N ALA A 50 -8.91 2.15 2.28
CA ALA A 50 -9.07 1.17 1.20
C ALA A 50 -10.44 0.47 1.26
N SER A 51 -10.88 0.11 2.48
CA SER A 51 -12.20 -0.49 2.71
C SER A 51 -13.34 0.45 2.32
N ALA A 52 -13.23 1.73 2.69
CA ALA A 52 -14.21 2.75 2.30
C ALA A 52 -14.23 2.98 0.78
N LEU A 53 -13.07 3.00 0.11
CA LEU A 53 -12.97 3.11 -1.34
C LEU A 53 -13.56 1.91 -2.07
N ALA A 54 -13.36 0.69 -1.56
CA ALA A 54 -13.96 -0.52 -2.13
C ALA A 54 -15.50 -0.51 -2.05
N ALA A 55 -16.06 0.10 -1.01
CA ALA A 55 -17.51 0.29 -0.87
C ALA A 55 -18.05 1.49 -1.67
N ALA A 56 -17.19 2.42 -2.08
CA ALA A 56 -17.58 3.62 -2.79
C ALA A 56 -17.95 3.32 -4.26
N ARG A 57 -19.06 3.91 -4.72
CA ARG A 57 -19.40 3.91 -6.15
C ARG A 57 -18.71 5.08 -6.83
N ARG A 58 -17.99 4.80 -7.93
CA ARG A 58 -17.45 5.86 -8.78
C ARG A 58 -18.60 6.66 -9.36
N ARG A 59 -18.62 7.97 -9.08
CA ARG A 59 -19.53 8.90 -9.74
C ARG A 59 -18.91 9.31 -11.08
N PRO A 60 -19.65 9.25 -12.20
CA PRO A 60 -19.13 9.72 -13.48
C PRO A 60 -18.79 11.22 -13.39
N LEU A 61 -17.64 11.60 -13.93
CA LEU A 61 -17.31 13.00 -14.20
C LEU A 61 -18.12 13.39 -15.44
N ALA A 62 -19.07 14.32 -15.27
CA ALA A 62 -19.84 14.91 -16.36
C ALA A 62 -18.96 15.86 -17.19
#